data_AF-A0A0C2B8U5-F1
#
_entry.id   AF-A0A0C2B8U5-F1
#
_cell.length_a   1.000
_cell.length_b   1.000
_cell.length_c   1.000
_cell.angle_alpha   90.00
_cell.angle_beta   90.00
_cell.angle_gamma   90.00
#
_symmetry.space_group_name_H-M   'P 1'
#
loop_
_entity.id
_entity.type
_entity.pdbx_description
1 polymer ?
#
loop_
_entity_poly.entity_id
_entity_poly.type
_entity_poly.pdbx_seq_one_letter_code
_entity_poly.pdbx_strand_id
1 'polypeptide(L)'
;MRDLAGGLPLAEALADEAVRGEAARRLATGLAAVVAVVDPELVVLSGSVAQAGGEALRERVQEELTGLALPRPLLRISDIEGDPILTGALRTALTQARDAAFDTTQSPST
;
A
#
# COMPACT_ATOMS: atom_id res chain seq x y z
N MET A 1 -5.56 -14.33 9.21
CA MET A 1 -5.84 -13.53 7.99
C MET A 1 -6.46 -14.35 6.86
N ARG A 2 -6.13 -15.65 6.67
CA ARG A 2 -6.75 -16.52 5.64
C ARG A 2 -8.21 -16.92 5.90
N ASP A 3 -8.69 -16.88 7.15
CA ASP A 3 -10.01 -17.43 7.51
C ASP A 3 -11.23 -16.51 7.29
N LEU A 4 -11.04 -15.28 6.77
CA LEU A 4 -12.15 -14.34 6.52
C LEU A 4 -12.68 -14.35 5.08
N ALA A 5 -12.04 -15.08 4.16
CA ALA A 5 -12.57 -15.38 2.84
C ALA A 5 -12.97 -16.85 2.86
N GLY A 6 -14.26 -17.16 2.73
CA GLY A 6 -14.82 -18.52 2.81
C GLY A 6 -14.40 -19.45 1.67
N GLY A 7 -13.10 -19.64 1.45
CA GLY A 7 -12.52 -20.47 0.40
C GLY A 7 -12.58 -19.90 -1.02
N LEU A 8 -13.29 -18.79 -1.23
CA LEU A 8 -13.41 -18.14 -2.54
C LEU A 8 -12.13 -17.35 -2.91
N PRO A 9 -11.78 -17.29 -4.21
CA PRO A 9 -10.76 -16.36 -4.70
C PRO A 9 -11.03 -14.93 -4.23
N LEU A 10 -9.97 -14.20 -3.83
CA LEU A 10 -10.10 -12.86 -3.25
C LEU A 10 -10.89 -11.88 -4.15
N ALA A 11 -10.69 -11.96 -5.46
CA ALA A 11 -11.40 -11.13 -6.43
C ALA A 11 -12.92 -11.40 -6.43
N GLU A 12 -13.32 -12.67 -6.30
CA GLU A 12 -14.74 -13.04 -6.23
C GLU A 12 -15.37 -12.58 -4.91
N ALA A 13 -14.63 -12.72 -3.80
CA ALA A 13 -15.10 -12.21 -2.51
C ALA A 13 -15.28 -10.68 -2.52
N LEU A 14 -14.37 -9.94 -3.16
CA LEU A 14 -14.45 -8.48 -3.28
C LEU A 14 -15.46 -7.98 -4.33
N ALA A 15 -16.03 -8.88 -5.13
CA ALA A 15 -17.14 -8.55 -6.02
C ALA A 15 -18.44 -8.32 -5.24
N ASP A 16 -18.59 -8.96 -4.06
CA ASP A 16 -19.70 -8.74 -3.15
C ASP A 16 -19.60 -7.34 -2.50
N GLU A 17 -20.68 -6.56 -2.59
CA GLU A 17 -20.72 -5.19 -2.09
C GLU A 17 -20.53 -5.10 -0.57
N ALA A 18 -21.07 -6.05 0.20
CA ALA A 18 -20.93 -6.02 1.65
C ALA A 18 -19.48 -6.31 2.06
N VAL A 19 -18.83 -7.26 1.40
CA VAL A 19 -17.41 -7.56 1.63
C VAL A 19 -16.53 -6.38 1.22
N ARG A 20 -16.76 -5.81 0.03
CA ARG A 20 -16.03 -4.64 -0.45
C ARG A 20 -16.21 -3.43 0.47
N GLY A 21 -17.44 -3.16 0.89
CA GLY A 21 -17.76 -2.06 1.81
C GLY A 21 -17.06 -2.22 3.16
N GLU A 22 -17.05 -3.42 3.74
CA GLU A 22 -16.35 -3.66 5.01
C GLU A 22 -14.83 -3.56 4.86
N ALA A 23 -14.27 -4.06 3.76
CA ALA A 23 -12.84 -3.89 3.47
C ALA A 23 -12.48 -2.42 3.33
N ALA A 24 -13.28 -1.64 2.59
CA ALA A 24 -13.08 -0.21 2.41
C ALA A 24 -13.11 0.55 3.74
N ARG A 25 -14.11 0.26 4.58
CA ARG A 25 -14.26 0.88 5.91
C ARG A 25 -13.06 0.61 6.81
N ARG A 26 -12.56 -0.64 6.85
CA ARG A 26 -11.37 -1.01 7.64
C ARG A 26 -10.11 -0.32 7.14
N LEU A 27 -9.91 -0.29 5.83
CA LEU A 27 -8.77 0.41 5.21
C LEU A 27 -8.81 1.90 5.53
N ALA A 28 -9.95 2.57 5.31
CA ALA A 28 -10.12 3.98 5.60
C ALA A 28 -9.88 4.31 7.08
N THR A 29 -10.36 3.46 8.00
CA THR A 29 -10.13 3.63 9.44
C THR A 29 -8.65 3.58 9.79
N GLY A 30 -7.91 2.60 9.24
CA GLY A 30 -6.46 2.50 9.46
C GLY A 30 -5.70 3.67 8.84
N LEU A 31 -6.10 4.09 7.64
CA LEU A 31 -5.49 5.23 6.94
C LEU A 31 -5.72 6.54 7.67
N ALA A 32 -6.90 6.77 8.25
CA ALA A 32 -7.21 8.01 8.97
C ALA A 32 -6.19 8.30 10.09
N ALA A 33 -5.72 7.27 10.80
CA ALA A 33 -4.71 7.43 11.85
C ALA A 33 -3.36 7.92 11.29
N VAL A 34 -2.92 7.38 10.15
CA VAL A 34 -1.66 7.79 9.50
C VAL A 34 -1.81 9.19 8.89
N VAL A 35 -2.92 9.42 8.19
CA VAL A 35 -3.21 10.71 7.53
C VAL A 35 -3.31 11.84 8.54
N ALA A 36 -3.94 11.62 9.70
CA ALA A 36 -4.06 12.64 10.74
C ALA A 36 -2.72 13.07 11.37
N VAL A 37 -1.69 12.22 11.29
CA VAL A 37 -0.38 12.48 11.91
C VAL A 37 0.64 12.95 10.87
N VAL A 38 0.71 12.26 9.73
CA VAL A 38 1.75 12.47 8.71
C VAL A 38 1.34 13.53 7.69
N ASP A 39 0.03 13.71 7.46
CA ASP A 39 -0.53 14.59 6.42
C ASP A 39 0.09 14.41 5.01
N PRO A 40 0.08 13.19 4.46
CA PRO A 40 0.68 12.94 3.15
C PRO A 40 -0.19 13.50 2.01
N GLU A 41 0.44 13.95 0.92
CA GLU A 41 -0.30 14.34 -0.30
C GLU A 41 -0.81 13.12 -1.11
N LEU A 42 -0.13 11.97 -0.99
CA LEU A 42 -0.43 10.74 -1.74
C LEU A 42 -0.29 9.52 -0.86
N VAL A 43 -1.27 8.62 -0.95
CA VAL A 43 -1.25 7.29 -0.37
C VAL A 43 -1.37 6.26 -1.49
N VAL A 44 -0.42 5.33 -1.56
CA VAL A 44 -0.41 4.24 -2.54
C VAL A 44 -0.82 2.93 -1.86
N LEU A 45 -1.96 2.40 -2.27
CA LEU A 45 -2.50 1.12 -1.83
C LEU A 45 -1.79 0.00 -2.59
N SER A 46 -1.12 -0.88 -1.84
CA SER A 46 -0.38 -2.03 -2.38
C SER A 46 -0.91 -3.33 -1.79
N GLY A 47 -0.52 -4.44 -2.41
CA GLY A 47 -0.89 -5.78 -1.97
C GLY A 47 -2.18 -6.30 -2.60
N SER A 48 -2.45 -7.59 -2.38
CA SER A 48 -3.45 -8.34 -3.12
C SER A 48 -4.87 -7.82 -2.98
N VAL A 49 -5.24 -7.25 -1.82
CA VAL A 49 -6.58 -6.68 -1.60
C VAL A 49 -6.81 -5.43 -2.44
N ALA A 50 -5.83 -4.52 -2.46
CA ALA A 50 -5.91 -3.30 -3.28
C ALA A 50 -5.95 -3.65 -4.78
N GLN A 51 -5.11 -4.61 -5.21
CA GLN A 51 -5.08 -5.06 -6.60
C GLN A 51 -6.38 -5.76 -7.02
N ALA A 52 -6.85 -6.72 -6.23
CA ALA A 52 -8.06 -7.48 -6.55
C ALA A 52 -9.34 -6.63 -6.44
N GLY A 53 -9.37 -5.67 -5.50
CA GLY A 53 -10.51 -4.76 -5.35
C GLY A 53 -10.54 -3.64 -6.38
N GLY A 54 -9.39 -3.32 -6.97
CA GLY A 54 -9.26 -2.36 -8.06
C GLY A 54 -9.83 -0.98 -7.74
N GLU A 55 -10.19 -0.26 -8.80
CA GLU A 55 -10.64 1.12 -8.72
C GLU A 55 -11.92 1.28 -7.88
N ALA A 56 -12.85 0.31 -7.97
CA ALA A 56 -14.07 0.32 -7.17
C ALA A 56 -13.79 0.29 -5.67
N LEU A 57 -12.81 -0.51 -5.21
CA LEU A 57 -12.38 -0.49 -3.82
C LEU A 57 -11.69 0.83 -3.46
N ARG A 58 -10.82 1.35 -4.35
CA ARG A 58 -10.10 2.62 -4.11
C ARG A 58 -11.06 3.79 -3.93
N GLU A 59 -12.06 3.91 -4.80
CA GLU A 59 -13.10 4.94 -4.72
C GLU A 59 -13.87 4.84 -3.41
N ARG A 60 -14.30 3.63 -3.04
CA ARG A 60 -15.03 3.41 -1.78
C ARG A 60 -14.17 3.76 -0.56
N VAL A 61 -12.88 3.43 -0.56
CA VAL A 61 -11.94 3.83 0.51
C VAL A 61 -11.80 5.35 0.60
N GLN A 62 -11.74 6.05 -0.54
CA GLN A 62 -11.66 7.51 -0.58
C GLN A 62 -12.89 8.17 0.04
N GLU A 63 -14.08 7.65 -0.27
CA GLU A 63 -15.34 8.13 0.29
C GLU A 63 -15.37 7.97 1.81
N GLU A 64 -15.07 6.75 2.30
CA GLU A 64 -15.02 6.46 3.74
C GLU A 64 -13.97 7.33 4.46
N LEU A 65 -12.79 7.50 3.87
CA LEU A 65 -11.71 8.30 4.46
C LEU A 65 -12.10 9.77 4.59
N THR A 66 -12.82 10.31 3.61
CA THR A 66 -13.32 11.71 3.62
C THR A 66 -14.26 11.96 4.79
N GLY A 67 -14.96 10.93 5.28
CA GLY A 67 -15.80 11.00 6.47
C GLY A 67 -15.04 10.96 7.79
N LEU A 68 -13.76 10.53 7.79
CA LEU A 68 -12.98 10.23 8.99
C LEU A 68 -11.83 11.22 9.25
N ALA A 69 -11.28 11.85 8.22
CA ALA A 69 -10.13 12.75 8.33
C ALA A 69 -10.34 14.04 7.50
N LEU A 70 -9.83 15.16 8.02
CA LEU A 70 -9.85 16.45 7.32
C LEU A 70 -8.92 16.47 6.10
N PRO A 71 -7.66 16.00 6.18
CA PRO A 71 -6.81 15.93 5.00
C PRO A 71 -7.35 14.92 3.98
N ARG A 72 -7.22 15.27 2.70
CA ARG A 72 -7.74 14.50 1.58
C ARG A 72 -6.59 14.10 0.66
N PRO A 73 -5.75 13.14 1.07
CA PRO A 73 -4.68 12.64 0.22
C PRO A 73 -5.26 12.08 -1.07
N LEU A 74 -4.47 12.14 -2.14
CA LEU A 74 -4.72 11.35 -3.32
C LEU A 74 -4.55 9.87 -2.97
N LEU A 75 -5.53 9.03 -3.34
CA LEU A 75 -5.39 7.58 -3.26
C LEU A 75 -5.09 6.99 -4.65
N ARG A 76 -4.10 6.11 -4.72
CA ARG A 76 -3.72 5.35 -5.92
C ARG A 76 -3.50 3.89 -5.59
N ILE A 77 -3.69 3.00 -6.56
CA ILE A 77 -3.26 1.61 -6.46
C ILE A 77 -1.86 1.53 -7.05
N SER A 78 -1.00 0.69 -6.48
CA SER A 78 0.34 0.44 -7.05
C SER A 78 0.22 -0.21 -8.42
N ASP A 79 1.05 0.20 -9.38
CA ASP A 79 1.16 -0.48 -10.69
C ASP A 79 2.21 -1.61 -10.68
N ILE A 80 2.82 -1.90 -9.52
CA ILE A 80 3.86 -2.92 -9.42
C ILE A 80 3.19 -4.30 -9.25
N GLU A 81 3.21 -5.06 -10.34
CA GLU A 81 2.77 -6.45 -10.37
C GLU A 81 3.80 -7.40 -9.72
N GLY A 82 3.33 -8.57 -9.27
CA GLY A 82 4.19 -9.63 -8.73
C GLY A 82 4.61 -9.39 -7.28
N ASP A 83 5.92 -9.43 -7.01
CA ASP A 83 6.49 -9.26 -5.66
C ASP A 83 7.14 -7.87 -5.52
N PRO A 84 6.36 -6.83 -5.16
CA PRO A 84 6.88 -5.48 -5.01
C PRO A 84 7.90 -5.37 -3.87
N ILE A 85 7.79 -6.23 -2.85
CA ILE A 85 8.71 -6.24 -1.71
C ILE A 85 10.06 -6.78 -2.15
N LEU A 86 10.11 -7.94 -2.81
CA LEU A 86 11.34 -8.52 -3.34
C LEU A 86 11.99 -7.58 -4.37
N THR A 87 11.19 -6.98 -5.24
CA THR A 87 11.68 -6.02 -6.24
C THR A 87 12.34 -4.82 -5.58
N GLY A 88 11.72 -4.26 -4.53
CA GLY A 88 12.29 -3.19 -3.73
C GLY A 88 13.57 -3.62 -3.02
N ALA A 89 13.54 -4.77 -2.34
CA ALA A 89 14.67 -5.31 -1.60
C ALA A 89 15.90 -5.54 -2.48
N LEU A 90 15.71 -6.11 -3.68
CA LEU A 90 16.79 -6.33 -4.64
C LEU A 90 17.40 -5.00 -5.11
N ARG A 91 16.56 -3.99 -5.39
CA ARG A 91 17.04 -2.65 -5.75
C ARG A 91 17.81 -2.00 -4.61
N THR A 92 17.31 -2.09 -3.37
CA THR A 92 18.00 -1.58 -2.18
C THR A 92 19.34 -2.26 -1.98
N ALA A 93 19.39 -3.60 -2.05
CA ALA A 93 20.64 -4.35 -1.89
C ALA A 93 21.65 -4.01 -2.99
N LEU A 94 21.19 -3.82 -4.23
CA LEU A 94 22.05 -3.40 -5.33
C LEU A 94 22.63 -1.99 -5.12
N THR A 95 21.82 -1.03 -4.66
CA THR A 95 22.31 0.31 -4.31
C THR A 95 23.37 0.22 -3.22
N GLN A 96 23.10 -0.51 -2.13
CA GLN A 96 24.05 -0.70 -1.03
C GLN A 96 25.37 -1.33 -1.49
N ALA A 97 25.31 -2.36 -2.35
CA ALA A 97 26.50 -3.01 -2.88
C ALA A 97 27.35 -2.08 -3.76
N ARG A 98 26.70 -1.21 -4.53
CA ARG A 98 27.39 -0.19 -5.34
C ARG A 98 28.04 0.86 -4.47
N ASP A 99 27.32 1.38 -3.49
CA ASP A 99 27.87 2.36 -2.55
C ASP A 99 29.10 1.75 -1.85
N ALA A 100 29.01 0.52 -1.34
CA ALA A 100 30.14 -0.15 -0.69
C ALA A 100 31.37 -0.38 -1.61
N ALA A 101 31.15 -0.64 -2.90
CA ALA A 101 32.23 -0.91 -3.85
C ALA A 101 32.89 0.37 -4.39
N PHE A 102 32.17 1.49 -4.43
CA PHE A 102 32.59 2.73 -5.08
C PHE A 102 32.66 3.94 -4.15
N ASP A 103 32.48 3.75 -2.84
CA ASP A 103 32.68 4.83 -1.86
C ASP A 103 34.16 5.21 -1.77
N THR A 104 34.52 6.29 -2.48
CA THR A 104 35.87 6.86 -2.55
C THR A 104 36.19 7.80 -1.37
N THR A 105 35.33 7.90 -0.35
CA THR A 105 35.60 8.76 0.83
C THR A 105 36.34 8.05 1.96
N GLN A 106 36.64 6.76 1.84
CA GLN A 106 37.57 6.08 2.75
C GLN A 106 39.03 6.44 2.41
N SER A 107 39.42 7.67 2.75
CA SER A 107 40.83 7.96 3.04
C SER A 107 41.19 7.27 4.36
N PRO A 108 42.19 6.38 4.40
CA PRO A 108 42.63 5.79 5.64
C PRO A 108 43.23 6.91 6.50
N SER A 109 42.54 7.29 7.57
CA SER A 109 43.10 8.18 8.60
C SER A 109 44.25 7.43 9.28
N THR A 110 45.47 7.77 8.87
CA THR A 110 46.69 7.52 9.62
C THR A 110 46.81 8.59 10.70
#